data_AF-A0A382HY85-F1
#
_entry.id   AF-A0A382HY85-F1
#
_cell.length_a   1.000
_cell.length_b   1.000
_cell.length_c   1.000
_cell.angle_alpha   90.00
_cell.angle_beta   90.00
_cell.angle_gamma   90.00
#
_symmetry.space_group_name_H-M   'P 1'
#
loop_
_entity.id
_entity.type
_entity.pdbx_description
1 polymer ?
#
loop_
_entity_poly.entity_id
_entity_poly.type
_entity_poly.pdbx_seq_one_letter_code
_entity_poly.pdbx_strand_id
1 'polypeptide(L)'
;MSRSLKAFLLAMVVFIVVHFESASRISISDLYLKPNTVFEDRYGNILRWVPDVKGERHTWTPLNNIPSIVQKAFISAEDHRFYSHPGIDLL
;
A
#
# COMPACT_ATOMS: atom_id res chain seq x y z
N MET A 1 -28.96 28.96 -12.38
CA MET A 1 -29.06 27.49 -12.21
C MET A 1 -30.25 27.17 -11.31
N SER A 2 -31.21 26.35 -11.77
CA SER A 2 -32.37 25.96 -10.96
C SER A 2 -31.95 25.13 -9.74
N ARG A 3 -32.75 25.16 -8.66
CA ARG A 3 -32.50 24.34 -7.46
C ARG A 3 -32.43 22.84 -7.79
N SER A 4 -33.24 22.38 -8.75
CA SER A 4 -33.24 21.01 -9.24
C SER A 4 -31.93 20.62 -9.92
N LEU A 5 -31.36 21.49 -10.76
CA LEU A 5 -30.09 21.22 -11.44
C LEU A 5 -28.91 21.14 -10.45
N LYS A 6 -28.90 21.98 -9.40
CA LYS A 6 -27.90 21.89 -8.32
C LYS A 6 -28.03 20.58 -7.54
N ALA A 7 -29.25 20.16 -7.19
CA ALA A 7 -29.49 18.90 -6.48
C ALA A 7 -29.06 17.69 -7.31
N PHE A 8 -29.35 17.69 -8.62
CA PHE A 8 -28.92 16.64 -9.54
C PHE A 8 -27.39 16.54 -9.63
N LEU A 9 -26.69 17.67 -9.82
CA LEU A 9 -25.22 17.70 -9.84
C LEU A 9 -24.61 17.18 -8.53
N LEU A 10 -25.16 17.57 -7.39
CA LEU A 10 -24.71 17.07 -6.09
C LEU A 10 -24.89 15.55 -5.98
N ALA A 11 -26.06 15.03 -6.37
CA ALA A 11 -26.31 13.59 -6.37
C ALA A 11 -25.36 12.83 -7.29
N MET A 12 -25.05 13.40 -8.46
CA MET A 12 -24.07 12.82 -9.38
C MET A 12 -22.66 12.76 -8.77
N VAL A 13 -22.21 13.82 -8.10
CA VAL A 13 -20.92 13.84 -7.41
C VAL A 13 -20.88 12.80 -6.29
N VAL A 14 -21.92 12.73 -5.46
CA VAL A 14 -22.00 11.73 -4.38
C VAL A 14 -21.96 10.31 -4.96
N PHE A 15 -22.71 10.06 -6.04
CA PHE A 15 -22.71 8.77 -6.72
C PHE A 15 -21.31 8.40 -7.23
N ILE A 16 -20.61 9.35 -7.86
CA ILE A 16 -19.23 9.15 -8.35
C ILE A 16 -18.29 8.83 -7.19
N VAL A 17 -18.35 9.57 -6.09
CA VAL A 17 -17.47 9.35 -4.92
C VAL A 17 -17.70 7.97 -4.31
N VAL A 18 -18.96 7.57 -4.10
CA VAL A 18 -19.29 6.25 -3.56
C VAL A 18 -18.84 5.13 -4.50
N HIS A 19 -19.05 5.31 -5.80
CA HIS A 19 -18.62 4.31 -6.78
C HIS A 19 -17.10 4.20 -6.86
N PHE A 20 -16.39 5.34 -6.83
CA PHE A 20 -14.93 5.38 -6.80
C PHE A 20 -14.38 4.66 -5.58
N GLU A 21 -14.91 4.97 -4.39
CA GLU A 21 -14.52 4.32 -3.13
C GLU A 21 -14.67 2.80 -3.21
N SER A 22 -15.83 2.33 -3.69
CA SER A 22 -16.11 0.91 -3.88
C SER A 22 -15.15 0.23 -4.86
N ALA A 23 -14.81 0.91 -5.97
CA ALA A 23 -13.92 0.38 -7.00
C ALA A 23 -12.44 0.43 -6.62
N SER A 24 -12.02 1.38 -5.77
CA SER A 24 -10.63 1.58 -5.37
C SER A 24 -10.27 0.95 -4.02
N ARG A 25 -11.24 0.40 -3.30
CA ARG A 25 -11.02 -0.16 -1.96
C ARG A 25 -10.09 -1.38 -2.04
N ILE A 26 -8.95 -1.27 -1.36
CA ILE A 26 -8.00 -2.36 -1.18
C ILE A 26 -8.26 -3.00 0.19
N SER A 27 -8.36 -4.33 0.26
CA SER A 27 -8.44 -5.00 1.56
C SER A 27 -7.07 -5.00 2.23
N ILE A 28 -7.05 -4.72 3.54
CA ILE A 28 -5.82 -4.76 4.33
C ILE A 28 -5.17 -6.15 4.26
N SER A 29 -5.96 -7.23 4.14
CA SER A 29 -5.46 -8.59 3.97
C SER A 29 -4.58 -8.74 2.73
N ASP A 30 -4.89 -8.01 1.67
CA ASP A 30 -4.25 -8.15 0.37
C ASP A 30 -2.85 -7.51 0.36
N LEU A 31 -2.55 -6.68 1.37
CA LEU A 31 -1.23 -6.10 1.61
C LEU A 31 -0.25 -7.10 2.25
N TYR A 32 -0.75 -8.21 2.80
CA TYR A 32 0.08 -9.24 3.43
C TYR A 32 0.33 -10.39 2.47
N LEU A 33 1.56 -10.44 1.94
CA LEU A 33 2.00 -11.57 1.14
C LEU A 33 2.13 -12.84 2.00
N LYS A 34 1.71 -13.97 1.44
CA LYS A 34 1.86 -15.28 2.10
C LYS A 34 3.35 -15.60 2.27
N PRO A 35 3.87 -15.81 3.49
CA PRO A 35 5.29 -15.96 3.73
C PRO A 35 5.89 -17.09 2.89
N ASN A 36 7.10 -16.88 2.39
CA ASN A 36 7.83 -17.93 1.70
C ASN A 36 8.33 -19.01 2.67
N THR A 37 8.60 -20.19 2.12
CA THR A 37 9.27 -21.26 2.87
C THR A 37 10.77 -21.00 2.92
N VAL A 38 11.29 -20.84 4.12
CA VAL A 38 12.73 -20.67 4.40
C VAL A 38 13.22 -21.90 5.17
N PHE A 39 14.27 -22.53 4.66
CA PHE A 39 14.98 -23.61 5.33
C PHE A 39 16.22 -23.05 6.00
N GLU A 40 16.38 -23.31 7.29
CA GLU A 40 17.48 -22.82 8.11
C GLU A 40 18.30 -24.01 8.66
N ASP A 41 19.57 -23.75 8.95
CA ASP A 41 20.38 -24.67 9.74
C ASP A 41 20.06 -24.55 11.25
N ARG A 42 20.72 -25.38 12.07
CA ARG A 42 20.57 -25.35 13.54
C ARG A 42 21.04 -24.06 14.23
N TYR A 43 21.70 -23.16 13.50
CA TYR A 43 22.17 -21.86 13.97
C TYR A 43 21.33 -20.70 13.43
N GLY A 44 20.29 -20.98 12.63
CA GLY A 44 19.42 -19.97 12.01
C GLY A 44 19.97 -19.39 10.70
N ASN A 45 21.04 -19.96 10.12
CA ASN A 45 21.51 -19.50 8.81
C ASN A 45 20.60 -20.04 7.71
N ILE A 46 20.21 -19.18 6.78
CA ILE A 46 19.38 -19.56 5.65
C ILE A 46 20.14 -20.51 4.71
N LEU A 47 19.65 -21.73 4.56
CA LEU A 47 20.15 -22.73 3.61
C LEU A 47 19.43 -22.62 2.25
N ARG A 48 18.12 -22.35 2.27
CA ARG A 48 17.31 -22.23 1.06
C ARG A 48 16.10 -21.33 1.29
N TRP A 49 15.85 -20.46 0.33
CA TRP A 49 14.65 -19.63 0.26
C TRP A 49 13.86 -19.99 -0.99
N VAL A 50 12.75 -20.72 -0.80
CA VAL A 50 11.88 -21.15 -1.89
C VAL A 50 11.08 -19.93 -2.37
N PRO A 51 11.18 -19.55 -3.65
CA PRO A 51 10.40 -18.44 -4.17
C PRO A 51 8.91 -18.81 -4.23
N ASP A 52 8.05 -17.80 -4.30
CA ASP A 52 6.63 -18.00 -4.53
C ASP A 52 6.33 -18.44 -5.99
N VAL A 53 5.03 -18.54 -6.33
CA VAL A 53 4.59 -18.93 -7.68
C VAL A 53 4.97 -17.91 -8.77
N LYS A 54 5.33 -16.67 -8.40
CA LYS A 54 5.79 -15.61 -9.29
C LYS A 54 7.32 -15.52 -9.37
N GLY A 55 8.04 -16.32 -8.58
CA GLY A 55 9.50 -16.26 -8.49
C GLY A 55 10.03 -15.25 -7.46
N GLU A 56 9.15 -14.64 -6.67
CA GLU A 56 9.49 -13.60 -5.71
C GLU A 56 9.98 -14.19 -4.38
N ARG A 57 10.87 -13.46 -3.71
CA ARG A 57 11.35 -13.76 -2.36
C ARG A 57 11.08 -12.56 -1.47
N HIS A 58 10.34 -12.77 -0.41
CA HIS A 58 9.89 -11.74 0.50
C HIS A 58 9.75 -12.29 1.92
N THR A 59 10.10 -11.45 2.88
CA THR A 59 9.95 -11.73 4.31
C THR A 59 9.22 -10.58 4.96
N TRP A 60 8.45 -10.87 6.01
CA TRP A 60 7.77 -9.84 6.77
C TRP A 60 8.68 -9.35 7.91
N THR A 61 8.74 -8.04 8.11
CA THR A 61 9.43 -7.43 9.25
C THR A 61 8.65 -6.20 9.71
N PRO A 62 8.53 -5.94 11.02
CA PRO A 62 7.87 -4.74 11.50
C PRO A 62 8.72 -3.50 11.20
N LEU A 63 8.06 -2.34 11.04
CA LEU A 63 8.71 -1.08 10.66
C LEU A 63 9.85 -0.67 11.61
N ASN A 64 9.72 -0.95 12.91
CA ASN A 64 10.73 -0.65 13.91
C ASN A 64 12.03 -1.45 13.75
N ASN A 65 12.00 -2.57 13.02
CA ASN A 65 13.21 -3.34 12.68
C ASN A 65 13.92 -2.78 11.44
N ILE A 66 13.29 -1.88 10.68
CA ILE A 66 13.90 -1.24 9.51
C ILE A 66 14.74 -0.05 9.98
N PRO A 67 16.04 0.03 9.67
CA PRO A 67 16.88 1.15 10.09
C PRO A 67 16.31 2.50 9.63
N SER A 68 16.38 3.51 10.50
CA SER A 68 15.81 4.84 10.23
C SER A 68 16.41 5.50 8.98
N ILE A 69 17.67 5.22 8.66
CA ILE A 69 18.32 5.69 7.44
C ILE A 69 17.69 5.08 6.18
N VAL A 70 17.31 3.80 6.22
CA VAL A 70 16.65 3.12 5.09
C VAL A 70 15.25 3.69 4.90
N GLN A 71 14.48 3.87 5.98
CA GLN A 71 13.16 4.50 5.91
C GLN A 71 13.23 5.90 5.29
N LYS A 72 14.18 6.74 5.75
CA LYS A 72 14.38 8.09 5.22
C LYS A 72 14.83 8.09 3.76
N ALA A 73 15.75 7.19 3.39
CA ALA A 73 16.22 7.08 2.00
C ALA A 73 15.08 6.69 1.06
N PHE A 74 14.26 5.72 1.45
CA PHE A 74 13.10 5.28 0.68
C PHE A 74 12.09 6.41 0.51
N ILE A 75 11.69 7.07 1.60
CA ILE A 75 10.76 8.22 1.56
C ILE A 75 11.34 9.33 0.69
N SER A 76 12.62 9.65 0.81
CA SER A 76 13.25 10.69 -0.01
C SER A 76 13.27 10.38 -1.51
N ALA A 77 13.31 9.09 -1.89
CA ALA A 77 13.38 8.66 -3.28
C ALA A 77 11.99 8.52 -3.93
N GLU A 78 11.01 7.98 -3.20
CA GLU A 78 9.67 7.70 -3.72
C GLU A 78 8.71 8.89 -3.54
N ASP A 79 8.61 9.43 -2.32
CA ASP A 79 7.76 10.57 -2.00
C ASP A 79 8.28 11.33 -0.78
N HIS A 80 9.06 12.39 -1.02
CA HIS A 80 9.64 13.19 0.07
C HIS A 80 8.57 13.88 0.95
N ARG A 81 7.32 14.00 0.48
CA ARG A 81 6.20 14.58 1.23
C ARG A 81 5.34 13.54 1.92
N PHE A 82 5.68 12.25 1.87
CA PHE A 82 4.86 11.12 2.31
C PHE A 82 4.03 11.36 3.59
N TYR A 83 4.64 11.91 4.65
CA TYR A 83 3.94 12.16 5.93
C TYR A 83 2.91 13.31 5.90
N SER A 84 3.02 14.20 4.93
CA SER A 84 2.16 15.39 4.75
C SER A 84 1.32 15.33 3.47
N HIS A 85 1.59 14.37 2.58
CA HIS A 85 0.94 14.25 1.29
C HIS A 85 -0.49 13.72 1.46
N PRO A 86 -1.51 14.40 0.91
CA PRO A 86 -2.92 14.02 1.09
C PRO A 86 -3.37 12.83 0.22
N GLY A 87 -2.44 12.21 -0.53
CA GLY A 87 -2.69 11.10 -1.45
C GLY A 87 -3.05 11.54 -2.88
N ILE A 88 -3.38 12.82 -3.10
CA ILE A 88 -3.67 13.40 -4.42
C ILE A 88 -2.99 14.77 -4.50
N ASP A 89 -2.22 15.00 -5.56
CA ASP A 89 -1.69 16.35 -5.84
C ASP A 89 -2.83 17.26 -6.31
N LEU A 90 -3.11 18.31 -5.53
CA LEU A 90 -4.16 19.28 -5.86
C LEU A 90 -3.66 20.38 -6.79
N LEU A 91 -2.34 20.49 -6.99
CA LEU A 91 -1.65 21.47 -7.83
C LEU A 91 -0.36 20.87 -8.40
#